data_AF-A0A3D4MJJ3-F1
#
_entry.id   AF-A0A3D4MJJ3-F1
#
_cell.length_a   1.000
_cell.length_b   1.000
_cell.length_c   1.000
_cell.angle_alpha   90.00
_cell.angle_beta   90.00
_cell.angle_gamma   90.00
#
_symmetry.space_group_name_H-M   'P 1'
#
loop_
_entity.id
_entity.type
_entity.pdbx_description
1 polymer ?
#
loop_
_entity_poly.entity_id
_entity_poly.type
_entity_poly.pdbx_seq_one_letter_code
_entity_poly.pdbx_strand_id
1 'polypeptide(L)'
;MNIKTANRLCELRKKHNLSQEELASMLGVSRQAVSKWERSESSPDTDNLIELAKIYNITLDELLNGDEAIDLINENKDANAQSMDNNENNGNGIYIEDDEDSVQITKNGIFLKDKSSNESININHNGIIHDDTFKKTFKAKFEPVKDGITGGYTILATATYITLGIMLKDNVGWKYFWFLFLLIPVIPSIFDIFYKRKITAFCYPVAVTAAYCGFGMYYHIWHPLWLIFLTIPVFYIIFEPIDKIISKNDTNFEE
;
A
#
# COMPACT_ATOMS: atom_id res chain seq x y z
N MET A 1 -24.68 -18.30 1.54
CA MET A 1 -24.46 -17.60 0.27
C MET A 1 -25.62 -17.88 -0.65
N ASN A 2 -26.00 -16.97 -1.56
CA ASN A 2 -27.07 -17.23 -2.52
C ASN A 2 -26.60 -18.24 -3.60
N ILE A 3 -27.49 -19.09 -4.08
CA ILE A 3 -27.23 -20.08 -5.14
C ILE A 3 -26.72 -19.40 -6.41
N LYS A 4 -27.24 -18.20 -6.75
CA LYS A 4 -26.75 -17.39 -7.88
C LYS A 4 -25.24 -17.11 -7.76
N THR A 5 -24.81 -16.68 -6.59
CA THR A 5 -23.40 -16.32 -6.29
C THR A 5 -22.49 -17.54 -6.31
N ALA A 6 -22.97 -18.68 -5.80
CA ALA A 6 -22.25 -19.95 -5.81
C ALA A 6 -22.00 -20.47 -7.24
N ASN A 7 -23.00 -20.36 -8.13
CA ASN A 7 -22.85 -20.71 -9.54
C ASN A 7 -21.85 -19.79 -10.26
N ARG A 8 -21.91 -18.48 -10.01
CA ARG A 8 -20.96 -17.51 -10.58
C ARG A 8 -19.52 -17.80 -10.16
N LEU A 9 -19.29 -18.18 -8.91
CA LEU A 9 -17.98 -18.59 -8.44
C LEU A 9 -17.43 -19.78 -9.24
N CYS A 10 -18.28 -20.76 -9.57
CA CYS A 10 -17.92 -21.91 -10.40
C CYS A 10 -17.62 -21.50 -11.85
N GLU A 11 -18.38 -20.55 -12.41
CA GLU A 11 -18.16 -20.02 -13.76
C GLU A 11 -16.85 -19.25 -13.88
N LEU A 12 -16.56 -18.36 -12.93
CA LEU A 12 -15.32 -17.59 -12.86
C LEU A 12 -14.11 -18.53 -12.73
N ARG A 13 -14.20 -19.54 -11.87
CA ARG A 13 -13.14 -20.56 -11.74
C ARG A 13 -12.85 -21.25 -13.08
N LYS A 14 -13.90 -21.66 -13.80
CA LYS A 14 -13.77 -22.31 -15.12
C LYS A 14 -13.22 -21.35 -16.18
N LYS A 15 -13.65 -20.09 -16.19
CA LYS A 15 -13.18 -19.05 -17.11
C LYS A 15 -11.68 -18.79 -16.96
N HIS A 16 -11.17 -18.89 -15.73
CA HIS A 16 -9.75 -18.78 -15.43
C HIS A 16 -8.97 -20.11 -15.53
N ASN A 17 -9.60 -21.18 -16.03
CA ASN A 17 -9.01 -22.52 -16.20
C ASN A 17 -8.42 -23.11 -14.90
N LEU A 18 -8.99 -22.78 -13.74
CA LEU A 18 -8.52 -23.26 -12.45
C LEU A 18 -9.28 -24.51 -12.00
N SER A 19 -8.60 -25.47 -11.39
CA SER A 19 -9.23 -26.55 -10.63
C SER A 19 -9.64 -26.07 -9.23
N GLN A 20 -10.56 -26.80 -8.57
CA GLN A 20 -10.93 -26.51 -7.18
C GLN A 20 -9.73 -26.62 -6.22
N GLU A 21 -8.75 -27.49 -6.54
CA GLU A 21 -7.54 -27.67 -5.73
C GLU A 21 -6.60 -26.48 -5.87
N GLU A 22 -6.42 -25.96 -7.10
CA GLU A 22 -5.57 -24.80 -7.37
C GLU A 22 -6.16 -23.53 -6.77
N LEU A 23 -7.48 -23.33 -6.89
CA LEU A 23 -8.16 -22.21 -6.26
C LEU A 23 -8.05 -22.26 -4.73
N ALA A 24 -8.23 -23.45 -4.14
CA ALA A 24 -8.08 -23.64 -2.70
C ALA A 24 -6.64 -23.35 -2.23
N SER A 25 -5.65 -23.79 -3.02
CA SER A 25 -4.23 -23.55 -2.74
C SER A 25 -3.88 -22.06 -2.80
N MET A 26 -4.45 -21.31 -3.75
CA MET A 26 -4.24 -19.86 -3.84
C MET A 26 -4.87 -19.09 -2.68
N LEU A 27 -6.04 -19.52 -2.21
CA LEU A 27 -6.77 -18.90 -1.08
C LEU A 27 -6.28 -19.39 0.30
N GLY A 28 -5.35 -20.35 0.34
CA GLY A 28 -4.90 -20.95 1.60
C GLY A 28 -6.00 -21.72 2.36
N VAL A 29 -7.03 -22.21 1.67
CA VAL A 29 -8.15 -22.96 2.25
C VAL A 29 -8.16 -24.41 1.79
N SER A 30 -8.99 -25.25 2.41
CA SER A 30 -9.14 -26.63 1.97
C SER A 30 -10.01 -26.73 0.71
N ARG A 31 -9.71 -27.70 -0.16
CA ARG A 31 -10.54 -27.99 -1.34
C ARG A 31 -12.01 -28.24 -0.99
N GLN A 32 -12.28 -28.83 0.19
CA GLN A 32 -13.66 -29.03 0.65
C GLN A 32 -14.38 -27.70 0.92
N ALA A 33 -13.70 -26.66 1.38
CA ALA A 33 -14.28 -25.34 1.60
C ALA A 33 -14.78 -24.72 0.28
N VAL A 34 -13.91 -24.69 -0.74
CA VAL A 34 -14.26 -24.21 -2.09
C VAL A 34 -15.45 -25.00 -2.66
N SER A 35 -15.43 -26.32 -2.50
CA SER A 35 -16.52 -27.18 -2.96
C SER A 35 -17.87 -26.88 -2.29
N LYS A 36 -17.86 -26.54 -0.99
CA LYS A 36 -19.08 -26.14 -0.26
C LYS A 36 -19.57 -24.76 -0.68
N TRP A 37 -18.66 -23.83 -0.99
CA TRP A 37 -19.02 -22.50 -1.51
C TRP A 37 -19.70 -22.60 -2.87
N GLU A 38 -19.15 -23.39 -3.80
CA GLU A 38 -19.73 -23.62 -5.13
C GLU A 38 -21.08 -24.35 -5.07
N ARG A 39 -21.37 -25.09 -3.99
CA ARG A 39 -22.68 -25.74 -3.77
C ARG A 39 -23.65 -24.93 -2.91
N SER A 40 -23.31 -23.70 -2.53
CA SER A 40 -24.08 -22.86 -1.60
C SER A 40 -24.29 -23.44 -0.18
N GLU A 41 -23.56 -24.48 0.19
CA GLU A 41 -23.63 -25.13 1.52
C GLU A 41 -22.95 -24.30 2.62
N SER A 42 -21.99 -23.46 2.25
CA SER A 42 -21.35 -22.48 3.13
C SER A 42 -21.05 -21.19 2.40
N SER A 43 -20.83 -20.11 3.13
CA SER A 43 -20.32 -18.85 2.58
C SER A 43 -18.81 -18.77 2.77
N PRO A 44 -18.06 -18.17 1.83
CA PRO A 44 -16.69 -17.74 2.09
C PRO A 44 -16.71 -16.60 3.12
N ASP A 45 -15.67 -16.53 3.95
CA ASP A 45 -15.47 -15.40 4.84
C ASP A 45 -15.13 -14.12 4.06
N THR A 46 -15.25 -12.95 4.71
CA THR A 46 -14.99 -11.65 4.08
C THR A 46 -13.60 -11.58 3.43
N ASP A 47 -12.57 -12.11 4.11
CA ASP A 47 -11.20 -12.13 3.58
C ASP A 47 -11.10 -12.98 2.30
N ASN A 48 -11.73 -14.15 2.30
CA ASN A 48 -11.79 -15.04 1.14
C ASN A 48 -12.57 -14.41 -0.02
N LEU A 49 -13.64 -13.66 0.27
CA LEU A 49 -14.41 -12.95 -0.75
C LEU A 49 -13.58 -11.84 -1.43
N ILE A 50 -12.80 -11.09 -0.65
CA ILE A 50 -11.90 -10.06 -1.17
C ILE A 50 -10.79 -10.69 -2.02
N GLU A 51 -10.24 -11.81 -1.59
CA GLU A 51 -9.19 -12.50 -2.32
C GLU A 51 -9.70 -13.14 -3.62
N LEU A 52 -10.90 -13.72 -3.61
CA LEU A 52 -11.59 -14.19 -4.81
C LEU A 52 -11.82 -13.06 -5.83
N ALA A 53 -12.26 -11.88 -5.37
CA ALA A 53 -12.44 -10.71 -6.22
C ALA A 53 -11.12 -10.29 -6.90
N LYS A 54 -10.01 -10.32 -6.15
CA LYS A 54 -8.66 -10.05 -6.69
C LYS A 54 -8.20 -11.09 -7.71
N ILE A 55 -8.38 -12.38 -7.42
CA ILE A 55 -7.97 -13.49 -8.32
C ILE A 55 -8.71 -13.39 -9.66
N TYR A 56 -9.98 -13.04 -9.63
CA TYR A 56 -10.80 -12.91 -10.84
C TYR A 56 -10.76 -11.52 -11.47
N ASN A 57 -10.07 -10.56 -10.84
CA ASN A 57 -9.97 -9.16 -11.27
C ASN A 57 -11.35 -8.52 -11.53
N ILE A 58 -12.29 -8.71 -10.59
CA ILE A 58 -13.63 -8.12 -10.60
C ILE A 58 -13.92 -7.45 -9.27
N THR A 59 -14.95 -6.62 -9.21
CA THR A 59 -15.39 -6.00 -7.95
C THR A 59 -16.13 -7.01 -7.07
N LEU A 60 -16.13 -6.78 -5.75
CA LEU A 60 -16.88 -7.64 -4.83
C LEU A 60 -18.40 -7.59 -5.11
N ASP A 61 -18.91 -6.43 -5.52
CA ASP A 61 -20.32 -6.27 -5.89
C ASP A 61 -20.66 -7.09 -7.15
N GLU A 62 -19.78 -7.07 -8.15
CA GLU A 62 -19.91 -7.90 -9.35
C GLU A 62 -19.81 -9.41 -9.04
N LEU A 63 -18.98 -9.80 -8.06
CA LEU A 63 -18.91 -11.19 -7.60
C LEU A 63 -20.22 -11.62 -6.91
N LEU A 64 -20.86 -10.72 -6.16
CA LEU A 64 -22.03 -11.03 -5.32
C LEU A 64 -23.39 -10.88 -6.03
N ASN A 65 -23.56 -9.84 -6.85
CA ASN A 65 -24.84 -9.43 -7.44
C ASN A 65 -25.02 -9.85 -8.90
N GLY A 66 -23.94 -10.19 -9.60
CA GLY A 66 -24.00 -10.66 -10.98
C GLY A 66 -24.29 -9.57 -12.03
N ASP A 67 -24.53 -10.00 -13.27
CA ASP A 67 -24.65 -9.12 -14.46
C ASP A 67 -25.96 -8.30 -14.50
N GLU A 68 -26.73 -8.24 -13.42
CA GLU A 68 -27.90 -7.36 -13.29
C GLU A 68 -27.50 -5.87 -13.47
N ALA A 69 -26.21 -5.53 -13.30
CA ALA A 69 -25.66 -4.21 -13.66
C ALA A 69 -25.39 -4.01 -15.16
N ILE A 70 -25.19 -5.07 -15.95
CA ILE A 70 -24.82 -5.01 -17.37
C ILE A 70 -26.06 -4.98 -18.27
N ASP A 71 -27.14 -5.68 -17.90
CA ASP A 71 -28.38 -5.69 -18.70
C ASP A 71 -29.10 -4.33 -18.71
N LEU A 72 -29.01 -3.56 -17.62
CA LEU A 72 -29.52 -2.18 -17.54
C LEU A 72 -28.76 -1.20 -18.46
N ILE A 73 -27.51 -1.52 -18.82
CA ILE A 73 -26.67 -0.68 -19.70
C ILE A 73 -26.99 -0.95 -21.18
N ASN A 74 -27.39 -2.17 -21.52
CA ASN A 74 -27.65 -2.57 -22.91
C ASN A 74 -29.03 -2.14 -23.41
N GLU A 75 -30.08 -2.17 -22.58
CA GLU A 75 -31.42 -1.65 -22.98
C GLU A 75 -31.41 -0.14 -23.31
N ASN A 76 -30.49 0.63 -22.73
CA ASN A 76 -30.40 2.08 -22.96
C ASN A 76 -29.63 2.48 -24.23
N LYS A 77 -28.98 1.54 -24.93
CA LYS A 77 -28.21 1.84 -26.15
C LYS A 77 -29.07 1.91 -27.42
N ASP A 78 -30.17 1.18 -27.49
CA ASP A 78 -30.96 1.07 -28.72
C ASP A 78 -31.91 2.25 -28.96
N ALA A 79 -32.14 3.10 -27.96
CA ALA A 79 -33.03 4.26 -28.07
C ALA A 79 -32.35 5.56 -28.55
N ASN A 80 -31.02 5.62 -28.66
CA ASN A 80 -30.28 6.88 -28.84
C ASN A 80 -29.56 7.03 -30.20
N ALA A 81 -29.96 6.27 -31.22
CA ALA A 81 -29.27 6.22 -32.52
C ALA A 81 -29.54 7.40 -33.50
N GLN A 82 -30.07 8.56 -33.06
CA GLN A 82 -30.28 9.72 -33.94
C GLN A 82 -29.81 11.03 -33.31
N SER A 83 -28.51 11.24 -33.22
CA SER A 83 -27.82 12.51 -33.48
C SER A 83 -26.32 12.35 -33.25
N MET A 84 -25.54 12.36 -34.33
CA MET A 84 -24.08 12.43 -34.30
C MET A 84 -23.67 13.84 -34.71
N ASP A 85 -23.01 14.58 -33.82
CA ASP A 85 -21.85 15.40 -34.18
C ASP A 85 -20.87 15.51 -33.00
N ASN A 86 -19.86 14.65 -33.06
CA ASN A 86 -18.48 14.77 -32.59
C ASN A 86 -18.16 15.75 -31.42
N ASN A 87 -18.19 15.24 -30.19
CA ASN A 87 -17.08 15.41 -29.25
C ASN A 87 -17.09 14.25 -28.24
N GLU A 88 -15.95 13.59 -28.05
CA GLU A 88 -15.77 12.39 -27.23
C GLU A 88 -16.06 12.65 -25.74
N ASN A 89 -17.34 12.60 -25.37
CA ASN A 89 -17.76 12.37 -23.99
C ASN A 89 -17.82 10.86 -23.77
N ASN A 90 -16.67 10.29 -23.36
CA ASN A 90 -16.65 9.00 -22.69
C ASN A 90 -17.41 9.21 -21.36
N GLY A 91 -18.70 8.83 -21.35
CA GLY A 91 -19.69 9.20 -20.35
C GLY A 91 -19.50 8.58 -18.97
N ASN A 92 -18.41 8.91 -18.29
CA ASN A 92 -18.16 8.55 -16.90
C ASN A 92 -18.02 9.81 -16.03
N GLY A 93 -19.09 10.60 -15.94
CA GLY A 93 -19.25 11.57 -14.86
C GLY A 93 -18.79 13.01 -15.11
N ILE A 94 -19.11 13.88 -14.16
CA ILE A 94 -18.71 15.30 -14.12
C ILE A 94 -17.49 15.42 -13.21
N TYR A 95 -16.41 15.99 -13.73
CA TYR A 95 -15.18 16.24 -12.98
C TYR A 95 -14.98 17.74 -12.81
N ILE A 96 -14.78 18.17 -11.58
CA ILE A 96 -14.41 19.54 -11.22
C ILE A 96 -13.16 19.44 -10.36
N GLU A 97 -12.07 20.05 -10.81
CA GLU A 97 -10.78 20.04 -10.12
C GLU A 97 -10.30 21.48 -9.96
N ASP A 98 -10.17 21.91 -8.71
CA ASP A 98 -9.46 23.12 -8.29
C ASP A 98 -8.08 22.74 -7.72
N ASP A 99 -7.21 23.73 -7.51
CA ASP A 99 -5.82 23.51 -7.07
C ASP A 99 -5.73 22.72 -5.75
N GLU A 100 -6.72 22.86 -4.87
CA GLU A 100 -6.78 22.23 -3.55
C GLU A 100 -7.83 21.09 -3.47
N ASP A 101 -8.91 21.16 -4.25
CA ASP A 101 -10.06 20.25 -4.12
C ASP A 101 -10.45 19.60 -5.46
N SER A 102 -10.92 18.35 -5.41
CA SER A 102 -11.50 17.69 -6.58
C SER A 102 -12.80 17.01 -6.23
N VAL A 103 -13.80 17.22 -7.09
CA VAL A 103 -15.14 16.62 -6.99
C VAL A 103 -15.45 15.89 -8.29
N GLN A 104 -15.73 14.61 -8.17
CA GLN A 104 -16.13 13.75 -9.28
C GLN A 104 -17.50 13.16 -9.01
N ILE A 105 -18.42 13.33 -9.95
CA ILE A 105 -19.79 12.80 -9.88
C ILE A 105 -19.91 11.75 -10.96
N THR A 106 -19.89 10.47 -10.58
CA THR A 106 -20.02 9.32 -11.48
C THR A 106 -21.35 8.61 -11.23
N LYS A 107 -21.79 7.74 -12.16
CA LYS A 107 -22.98 6.89 -11.97
C LYS A 107 -22.91 6.04 -10.69
N ASN A 108 -21.71 5.76 -10.19
CA ASN A 108 -21.45 4.94 -9.01
C ASN A 108 -21.46 5.72 -7.69
N GLY A 109 -21.45 7.06 -7.72
CA GLY A 109 -21.40 7.89 -6.51
C GLY A 109 -20.74 9.26 -6.71
N ILE A 110 -20.65 10.02 -5.62
CA ILE A 110 -19.96 11.31 -5.56
C ILE A 110 -18.65 11.09 -4.79
N PHE A 111 -17.54 11.45 -5.42
CA PHE A 111 -16.21 11.39 -4.85
C PHE A 111 -15.74 12.82 -4.59
N LEU A 112 -15.40 13.13 -3.36
CA LEU A 112 -14.74 14.37 -2.97
C LEU A 112 -13.35 14.03 -2.48
N LYS A 113 -12.35 14.78 -2.92
CA LYS A 113 -10.96 14.59 -2.52
C LYS A 113 -10.33 15.94 -2.27
N ASP A 114 -9.95 16.15 -1.02
CA ASP A 114 -9.19 17.30 -0.55
C ASP A 114 -7.69 16.93 -0.62
N LYS A 115 -6.95 17.59 -1.51
CA LYS A 115 -5.52 17.32 -1.72
C LYS A 115 -4.64 17.89 -0.61
N SER A 116 -5.13 18.87 0.17
CA SER A 116 -4.41 19.51 1.26
C SER A 116 -4.40 18.61 2.50
N SER A 117 -5.55 18.04 2.84
CA SER A 117 -5.70 17.11 3.97
C SER A 117 -5.44 15.64 3.61
N ASN A 118 -5.37 15.31 2.30
CA ASN A 118 -5.30 13.94 1.79
C ASN A 118 -6.49 13.09 2.28
N GLU A 119 -7.65 13.72 2.46
CA GLU A 119 -8.90 13.06 2.80
C GLU A 119 -9.71 12.86 1.52
N SER A 120 -10.28 11.66 1.36
CA SER A 120 -11.25 11.40 0.31
C SER A 120 -12.54 10.83 0.91
N ILE A 121 -13.65 11.37 0.44
CA ILE A 121 -15.00 11.03 0.87
C ILE A 121 -15.72 10.49 -0.35
N ASN A 122 -16.11 9.22 -0.27
CA ASN A 122 -16.92 8.58 -1.29
C ASN A 122 -18.35 8.41 -0.76
N ILE A 123 -19.31 8.98 -1.48
CA ILE A 123 -20.73 8.86 -1.20
C ILE A 123 -21.34 8.00 -2.29
N ASN A 124 -21.64 6.75 -1.96
CA ASN A 124 -22.29 5.81 -2.87
C ASN A 124 -23.59 5.27 -2.26
N HIS A 125 -24.23 4.34 -2.95
CA HIS A 125 -25.51 3.74 -2.54
C HIS A 125 -25.39 2.89 -1.25
N ASN A 126 -24.16 2.57 -0.82
CA ASN A 126 -23.84 1.82 0.40
C ASN A 126 -23.49 2.73 1.59
N GLY A 127 -23.52 4.05 1.41
CA GLY A 127 -23.30 5.05 2.46
C GLY A 127 -22.10 5.96 2.22
N ILE A 128 -21.66 6.66 3.27
CA ILE A 128 -20.50 7.56 3.24
C ILE A 128 -19.28 6.75 3.69
N ILE A 129 -18.35 6.52 2.78
CA ILE A 129 -17.09 5.84 3.06
C ILE A 129 -16.00 6.89 3.15
N HIS A 130 -15.43 7.04 4.35
CA HIS A 130 -14.17 7.77 4.55
C HIS A 130 -13.01 6.83 4.25
N ASP A 131 -12.22 7.16 3.25
CA ASP A 131 -11.01 6.43 2.85
C ASP A 131 -9.97 6.33 4.00
N ASP A 132 -9.95 7.33 4.89
CA ASP A 132 -9.10 7.33 6.08
C ASP A 132 -9.31 6.15 7.03
N THR A 133 -10.46 5.47 6.96
CA THR A 133 -10.81 4.40 7.89
C THR A 133 -9.90 3.19 7.72
N PHE A 134 -9.54 2.84 6.47
CA PHE A 134 -8.63 1.72 6.20
C PHE A 134 -7.19 2.06 6.61
N LYS A 135 -6.72 3.25 6.24
CA LYS A 135 -5.38 3.75 6.58
C LYS A 135 -5.19 3.92 8.09
N LYS A 136 -6.20 4.43 8.81
CA LYS A 136 -6.20 4.52 10.28
C LYS A 136 -6.18 3.14 10.94
N THR A 137 -7.00 2.20 10.47
CA THR A 137 -7.04 0.84 11.02
C THR A 137 -5.73 0.09 10.79
N PHE A 138 -5.12 0.23 9.61
CA PHE A 138 -3.83 -0.38 9.29
C PHE A 138 -2.69 0.28 10.07
N LYS A 139 -2.68 1.61 10.21
CA LYS A 139 -1.68 2.36 11.00
C LYS A 139 -1.71 1.98 12.48
N ALA A 140 -2.90 1.89 13.06
CA ALA A 140 -3.09 1.50 14.45
C ALA A 140 -2.57 0.09 14.76
N LYS A 141 -2.61 -0.83 13.78
CA LYS A 141 -2.09 -2.19 13.93
C LYS A 141 -0.56 -2.27 13.88
N PHE A 142 0.08 -1.35 13.14
CA PHE A 142 1.52 -1.40 12.87
C PHE A 142 2.39 -0.51 13.77
N GLU A 143 1.84 0.58 14.32
CA GLU A 143 2.55 1.40 15.33
C GLU A 143 3.14 0.59 16.49
N PRO A 144 2.40 -0.31 17.17
CA PRO A 144 2.97 -1.08 18.28
C PRO A 144 4.06 -2.06 17.84
N VAL A 145 4.02 -2.54 16.59
CA VAL A 145 5.06 -3.43 16.02
C VAL A 145 6.36 -2.65 15.77
N LYS A 146 6.25 -1.43 15.23
CA LYS A 146 7.40 -0.54 15.01
C LYS A 146 8.08 -0.18 16.33
N ASP A 147 7.31 0.14 17.36
CA ASP A 147 7.85 0.48 18.68
C ASP A 147 8.55 -0.72 19.31
N GLY A 148 7.99 -1.93 19.15
CA GLY A 148 8.62 -3.18 19.58
C GLY A 148 9.94 -3.47 18.87
N ILE A 149 10.00 -3.30 17.55
CA ILE A 149 11.23 -3.51 16.76
C ILE A 149 12.30 -2.48 17.12
N THR A 150 11.91 -1.21 17.27
CA THR A 150 12.82 -0.12 17.64
C THR A 150 13.38 -0.33 19.05
N GLY A 151 12.53 -0.71 20.00
CA GLY A 151 12.95 -1.09 21.35
C GLY A 151 13.90 -2.29 21.35
N GLY A 152 13.59 -3.34 20.59
CA GLY A 152 14.47 -4.51 20.45
C GLY A 152 15.86 -4.15 19.89
N TYR A 153 15.90 -3.31 18.85
CA TYR A 153 17.16 -2.86 18.25
C TYR A 153 18.01 -2.00 19.20
N THR A 154 17.39 -1.10 19.96
CA THR A 154 18.15 -0.26 20.93
C THR A 154 18.78 -1.10 22.04
N ILE A 155 18.08 -2.12 22.54
CA ILE A 155 18.62 -3.07 23.51
C ILE A 155 19.76 -3.89 22.87
N LEU A 156 19.59 -4.37 21.64
CA LEU A 156 20.64 -5.10 20.94
C LEU A 156 21.89 -4.23 20.69
N ALA A 157 21.70 -2.97 20.27
CA ALA A 157 22.78 -2.04 20.00
C ALA A 157 23.55 -1.66 21.28
N THR A 158 22.85 -1.41 22.39
CA THR A 158 23.48 -1.15 23.69
C THR A 158 24.24 -2.37 24.21
N ALA A 159 23.64 -3.56 24.15
CA ALA A 159 24.32 -4.80 24.51
C ALA A 159 25.58 -5.01 23.67
N THR A 160 25.47 -4.85 22.34
CA THR A 160 26.60 -4.99 21.40
C THR A 160 27.72 -3.99 21.71
N TYR A 161 27.37 -2.72 21.99
CA TYR A 161 28.35 -1.69 22.37
C TYR A 161 29.08 -2.04 23.67
N ILE A 162 28.36 -2.53 24.69
CA ILE A 162 28.96 -2.96 25.97
C ILE A 162 29.86 -4.18 25.75
N THR A 163 29.39 -5.18 24.99
CA THR A 163 30.18 -6.38 24.69
C THR A 163 31.47 -6.03 23.96
N LEU A 164 31.41 -5.18 22.93
CA LEU A 164 32.61 -4.71 22.19
C LEU A 164 33.52 -3.84 23.06
N GLY A 165 32.95 -3.03 23.95
CA GLY A 165 33.68 -2.22 24.93
C GLY A 165 34.52 -3.05 25.90
N ILE A 166 34.02 -4.22 26.31
CA ILE A 166 34.72 -5.13 27.25
C ILE A 166 35.65 -6.10 26.52
N MET A 167 35.27 -6.58 25.32
CA MET A 167 36.06 -7.54 24.53
C MET A 167 37.34 -6.94 23.95
N LEU A 168 37.33 -5.65 23.58
CA LEU A 168 38.47 -5.02 22.93
C LEU A 168 39.40 -4.38 23.97
N LYS A 169 40.65 -4.85 23.98
CA LYS A 169 41.73 -4.33 24.83
C LYS A 169 42.02 -2.86 24.47
N ASP A 170 42.57 -2.10 25.42
CA ASP A 170 42.97 -0.69 25.27
C ASP A 170 41.82 0.33 25.06
N ASN A 171 40.61 0.04 25.55
CA ASN A 171 39.43 0.93 25.47
C ASN A 171 39.01 1.31 24.04
N VAL A 172 39.54 0.62 23.03
CA VAL A 172 39.27 0.80 21.60
C VAL A 172 37.77 0.65 21.32
N GLY A 173 37.12 -0.31 21.99
CA GLY A 173 35.68 -0.54 21.88
C GLY A 173 34.84 0.71 22.19
N TRP A 174 35.13 1.39 23.31
CA TRP A 174 34.42 2.59 23.73
C TRP A 174 34.65 3.79 22.79
N LYS A 175 35.86 3.91 22.24
CA LYS A 175 36.23 5.02 21.37
C LYS A 175 35.61 4.92 19.98
N TYR A 176 35.56 3.72 19.41
CA TYR A 176 35.21 3.56 18.01
C TYR A 176 33.76 3.15 17.80
N PHE A 177 33.08 2.49 18.75
CA PHE A 177 31.76 1.90 18.46
C PHE A 177 30.56 2.76 18.90
N TRP A 178 30.77 3.98 19.39
CA TRP A 178 29.65 4.86 19.76
C TRP A 178 28.80 5.29 18.55
N PHE A 179 29.32 5.26 17.32
CA PHE A 179 28.53 5.57 16.13
C PHE A 179 27.41 4.54 15.88
N LEU A 180 27.42 3.36 16.53
CA LEU A 180 26.30 2.41 16.49
C LEU A 180 24.99 3.06 16.99
N PHE A 181 25.09 4.03 17.90
CA PHE A 181 23.93 4.80 18.36
C PHE A 181 23.34 5.69 17.26
N LEU A 182 24.14 6.11 16.27
CA LEU A 182 23.64 6.85 15.11
C LEU A 182 22.80 5.97 14.17
N LEU A 183 22.91 4.64 14.24
CA LEU A 183 22.07 3.74 13.46
C LEU A 183 20.67 3.54 14.08
N ILE A 184 20.48 3.92 15.35
CA ILE A 184 19.19 3.80 16.04
C ILE A 184 18.03 4.46 15.28
N PRO A 185 18.13 5.72 14.81
CA PRO A 185 17.08 6.32 14.00
C PRO A 185 17.04 5.78 12.56
N VAL A 186 18.12 5.16 12.07
CA VAL A 186 18.23 4.70 10.67
C VAL A 186 17.40 3.44 10.44
N ILE A 187 17.44 2.47 11.36
CA ILE A 187 16.68 1.22 11.26
C ILE A 187 15.16 1.45 11.16
N PRO A 188 14.49 2.19 12.05
CA PRO A 188 13.06 2.44 11.94
C PRO A 188 12.71 3.26 10.69
N SER A 189 13.62 4.12 10.23
CA SER A 189 13.44 4.84 8.98
C SER A 189 13.40 3.93 7.75
N ILE A 190 14.11 2.80 7.75
CA ILE A 190 14.00 1.80 6.67
C ILE A 190 12.59 1.23 6.61
N PHE A 191 12.02 0.87 7.76
CA PHE A 191 10.63 0.40 7.85
C PHE A 191 9.63 1.47 7.44
N ASP A 192 9.88 2.74 7.76
CA ASP A 192 9.04 3.86 7.32
C ASP A 192 8.99 3.99 5.78
N ILE A 193 10.06 3.64 5.05
CA ILE A 193 10.06 3.62 3.58
C ILE A 193 9.07 2.58 3.06
N PHE A 194 9.17 1.34 3.54
CA PHE A 194 8.31 0.25 3.10
C PHE A 194 6.84 0.52 3.42
N TYR A 195 6.60 1.13 4.58
CA TYR A 195 5.24 1.36 5.06
C TYR A 195 4.58 2.58 4.44
N LYS A 196 5.26 3.73 4.45
CA LYS A 196 4.72 4.98 3.92
C LYS A 196 4.83 5.07 2.40
N ARG A 197 5.55 4.13 1.76
CA ARG A 197 5.95 4.16 0.35
C ARG A 197 6.60 5.49 -0.06
N LYS A 198 7.21 6.17 0.92
CA LYS A 198 7.90 7.45 0.77
C LYS A 198 9.37 7.23 1.07
N ILE A 199 10.19 7.33 0.04
CA ILE A 199 11.63 7.13 0.08
C ILE A 199 12.30 8.28 0.85
N THR A 200 11.75 9.50 0.78
CA THR A 200 12.21 10.67 1.53
C THR A 200 12.02 10.55 3.04
N ALA A 201 11.20 9.61 3.52
CA ALA A 201 11.03 9.33 4.94
C ALA A 201 12.28 8.69 5.57
N PHE A 202 13.25 8.26 4.77
CA PHE A 202 14.51 7.74 5.24
C PHE A 202 15.33 8.84 5.96
N CYS A 203 15.87 8.54 7.15
CA CYS A 203 16.77 9.43 7.88
C CYS A 203 18.18 9.43 7.27
N TYR A 204 18.25 9.89 6.01
CA TYR A 204 19.46 9.90 5.20
C TYR A 204 20.61 10.71 5.83
N PRO A 205 20.40 11.91 6.41
CA PRO A 205 21.48 12.68 7.02
C PRO A 205 22.18 11.93 8.17
N VAL A 206 21.42 11.21 8.99
CA VAL A 206 21.99 10.46 10.12
C VAL A 206 22.70 9.20 9.62
N ALA A 207 22.16 8.52 8.61
CA ALA A 207 22.83 7.40 7.96
C ALA A 207 24.17 7.80 7.32
N VAL A 208 24.20 8.94 6.63
CA VAL A 208 25.42 9.52 6.05
C VAL A 208 26.42 9.91 7.13
N THR A 209 25.96 10.47 8.24
CA THR A 209 26.83 10.80 9.39
C THR A 209 27.43 9.54 10.02
N ALA A 210 26.63 8.48 10.18
CA ALA A 210 27.10 7.19 10.69
C ALA A 210 28.14 6.57 9.76
N ALA A 211 27.91 6.61 8.44
CA ALA A 211 28.87 6.15 7.43
C ALA A 211 30.15 6.99 7.48
N TYR A 212 30.04 8.32 7.56
CA TYR A 212 31.18 9.22 7.65
C TYR A 212 32.06 8.91 8.88
N CYS A 213 31.44 8.75 10.05
CA CYS A 213 32.16 8.36 11.26
C CYS A 213 32.78 6.98 11.15
N GLY A 214 32.06 5.98 10.62
CA GLY A 214 32.56 4.62 10.47
C GLY A 214 33.76 4.51 9.52
N PHE A 215 33.64 5.06 8.31
CA PHE A 215 34.73 5.07 7.33
C PHE A 215 35.89 5.97 7.76
N GLY A 216 35.60 7.13 8.36
CA GLY A 216 36.62 8.04 8.89
C GLY A 216 37.42 7.43 10.03
N MET A 217 36.80 6.63 10.90
CA MET A 217 37.49 5.93 11.98
C MET A 217 38.24 4.69 11.52
N TYR A 218 37.69 3.92 10.58
CA TYR A 218 38.29 2.66 10.11
C TYR A 218 39.44 2.88 9.12
N TYR A 219 39.28 3.81 8.17
CA TYR A 219 40.29 4.06 7.13
C TYR A 219 41.14 5.31 7.42
N HIS A 220 40.81 6.11 8.43
CA HIS A 220 41.44 7.41 8.73
C HIS A 220 41.31 8.45 7.60
N ILE A 221 40.36 8.26 6.69
CA ILE A 221 40.13 9.10 5.52
C ILE A 221 39.06 10.16 5.84
N TRP A 222 39.42 11.20 6.58
CA TRP A 222 38.47 12.27 6.92
C TRP A 222 38.29 13.29 5.78
N HIS A 223 39.38 13.56 5.06
CA HIS A 223 39.52 14.75 4.22
C HIS A 223 38.95 14.66 2.79
N PRO A 224 38.78 13.48 2.16
CA PRO A 224 37.96 13.36 0.96
C PRO A 224 36.55 12.84 1.25
N LEU A 225 36.31 12.29 2.45
CA LEU A 225 35.06 11.59 2.76
C LEU A 225 33.92 12.55 3.13
N TRP A 226 34.20 13.80 3.46
CA TRP A 226 33.17 14.84 3.67
C TRP A 226 32.30 15.06 2.42
N LEU A 227 32.77 14.70 1.22
CA LEU A 227 32.00 14.75 -0.02
C LEU A 227 30.71 13.92 0.06
N ILE A 228 30.64 12.92 0.94
CA ILE A 228 29.41 12.15 1.17
C ILE A 228 28.28 13.03 1.71
N PHE A 229 28.55 14.16 2.39
CA PHE A 229 27.48 15.07 2.82
C PHE A 229 26.80 15.77 1.66
N LEU A 230 27.47 15.90 0.50
CA LEU A 230 26.87 16.47 -0.70
C LEU A 230 25.82 15.54 -1.33
N THR A 231 25.80 14.26 -0.94
CA THR A 231 24.74 13.36 -1.41
C THR A 231 23.42 13.62 -0.71
N ILE A 232 23.40 14.33 0.42
CA ILE A 232 22.17 14.67 1.16
C ILE A 232 21.21 15.50 0.30
N PRO A 233 21.59 16.67 -0.23
CA PRO A 233 20.69 17.44 -1.08
C PRO A 233 20.34 16.68 -2.37
N VAL A 234 21.29 15.96 -2.95
CA VAL A 234 21.08 15.16 -4.17
C VAL A 234 20.02 14.06 -3.94
N PHE A 235 20.08 13.38 -2.79
CA PHE A 235 19.09 12.36 -2.41
C PHE A 235 17.67 12.94 -2.41
N TYR A 236 17.44 14.05 -1.70
CA TYR A 236 16.11 14.64 -1.63
C TYR A 236 15.62 15.16 -2.99
N ILE A 237 16.49 15.79 -3.78
CA ILE A 237 16.15 16.27 -5.13
C ILE A 237 15.68 15.12 -6.04
N ILE A 238 16.32 13.94 -5.95
CA ILE A 238 15.99 12.79 -6.80
C ILE A 238 14.71 12.09 -6.31
N PHE A 239 14.55 11.90 -5.01
CA PHE A 239 13.50 11.06 -4.45
C PHE A 239 12.20 11.79 -4.14
N GLU A 240 12.22 13.12 -3.97
CA GLU A 240 11.01 13.91 -3.74
C GLU A 240 10.01 13.86 -4.94
N PRO A 241 10.43 13.97 -6.21
CA PRO A 241 9.54 13.76 -7.35
C PRO A 241 8.99 12.32 -7.44
N ILE A 242 9.83 11.33 -7.11
CA ILE A 242 9.45 9.91 -7.15
C ILE A 242 8.37 9.63 -6.10
N ASP A 243 8.53 10.15 -4.88
CA ASP A 243 7.54 10.02 -3.83
C ASP A 243 6.19 10.64 -4.24
N LYS A 244 6.22 11.77 -4.95
CA LYS A 244 5.00 12.42 -5.48
C LYS A 244 4.30 11.57 -6.55
N ILE A 245 5.07 10.88 -7.39
CA ILE A 245 4.52 9.97 -8.41
C ILE A 245 3.93 8.73 -7.76
N ILE A 246 4.62 8.14 -6.79
CA ILE A 246 4.14 6.97 -6.04
C ILE A 246 2.82 7.31 -5.32
N SER A 247 2.75 8.47 -4.65
CA SER A 247 1.51 8.90 -4.00
C SER A 247 0.37 9.15 -4.99
N LYS A 248 0.67 9.61 -6.21
CA LYS A 248 -0.35 9.83 -7.25
C LYS A 248 -0.88 8.52 -7.83
N ASN A 249 0.00 7.53 -8.01
CA ASN A 249 -0.39 6.21 -8.50
C ASN A 249 -1.26 5.47 -7.49
N ASP A 250 -0.94 5.55 -6.20
CA ASP A 250 -1.76 4.92 -5.15
C ASP A 250 -3.20 5.44 -5.17
N THR A 251 -3.41 6.71 -5.51
CA THR A 251 -4.77 7.25 -5.66
C THR A 251 -5.48 6.84 -6.95
N ASN A 252 -4.76 6.42 -8.00
CA ASN A 252 -5.37 6.01 -9.27
C ASN A 252 -5.74 4.51 -9.28
N PHE A 253 -5.22 3.70 -8.36
CA PHE A 253 -5.59 2.29 -8.21
C PHE A 253 -6.85 2.09 -7.35
N GLU A 254 -7.34 3.15 -6.70
CA GLU A 254 -8.58 3.17 -5.93
C GLU A 254 -9.76 3.78 -6.71
N GLU A 255 -9.52 4.28 -7.94
CA GLU A 255 -10.53 4.68 -8.94
C GLU A 255 -10.95 3.52 -9.84
#